data_AF-A0A285UEU6-F1
#
_entry.id   AF-A0A285UEU6-F1
#
_cell.length_a   1.000
_cell.length_b   1.000
_cell.length_c   1.000
_cell.angle_alpha   90.00
_cell.angle_beta   90.00
_cell.angle_gamma   90.00
#
_symmetry.space_group_name_H-M   'P 1'
#
loop_
_entity.id
_entity.type
_entity.pdbx_description
1 polymer ?
#
loop_
_entity_poly.entity_id
_entity_poly.type
_entity_poly.pdbx_seq_one_letter_code
_entity_poly.pdbx_strand_id
1 'polypeptide(L)' 'MRNFFKFTERNTSYKQETLAGVTTFLSIAYILVVNPLILSQAGMDSGAVFTATALTAIIGTLLIGLLA' A
#
# COMPACT_ATOMS: atom_id res chain seq x y z
N MET A 1 18.61 -3.70 -10.76
CA MET A 1 17.58 -2.65 -10.65
C MET A 1 17.29 -1.93 -11.97
N ARG A 2 18.27 -1.40 -12.74
CA ARG A 2 18.00 -0.71 -14.03
C ARG A 2 17.34 -1.57 -15.12
N ASN A 3 17.65 -2.86 -15.19
CA ASN A 3 17.07 -3.78 -16.19
C ASN A 3 15.76 -4.45 -15.74
N PHE A 4 15.40 -4.37 -14.45
CA PHE A 4 14.20 -5.04 -13.91
C PHE A 4 12.94 -4.18 -14.12
N PHE A 5 13.03 -2.87 -13.85
CA PHE A 5 11.90 -1.94 -13.98
C PHE A 5 11.86 -1.19 -15.32
N LYS A 6 12.88 -1.34 -16.17
CA LYS A 6 12.99 -0.73 -17.50
C LYS A 6 12.57 0.75 -17.56
N PHE A 7 13.02 1.54 -16.59
CA PHE A 7 12.67 2.96 -16.45
C PHE A 7 12.86 3.78 -17.74
N THR A 8 13.90 3.46 -18.54
CA THR A 8 14.18 4.12 -19.83
C THR A 8 13.17 3.76 -20.92
N GLU A 9 12.65 2.52 -20.99
CA GLU A 9 11.57 2.16 -21.93
C GLU A 9 10.23 2.76 -21.50
N ARG A 10 9.99 2.88 -20.18
CA ARG A 10 8.76 3.45 -19.62
C ARG A 10 8.76 4.98 -19.54
N ASN A 11 9.87 5.65 -19.89
CA ASN A 11 10.09 7.09 -19.70
C ASN A 11 9.77 7.57 -18.27
N THR A 12 10.00 6.73 -17.26
CA THR A 12 9.75 7.08 -15.85
C THR A 12 11.06 7.19 -15.07
N SER A 13 11.02 7.90 -13.94
CA SER A 13 12.17 8.06 -13.05
C SER A 13 11.85 7.49 -11.67
N TYR A 14 12.88 7.08 -10.92
CA TYR A 14 12.72 6.58 -9.55
C TYR A 14 11.91 7.54 -8.66
N LYS A 15 12.12 8.85 -8.83
CA LYS A 15 11.37 9.90 -8.10
C LYS A 15 9.88 9.90 -8.48
N GLN A 16 9.59 9.77 -9.77
CA GLN A 16 8.21 9.76 -10.28
C GLN A 16 7.45 8.51 -9.85
N GLU A 17 8.08 7.34 -9.89
CA GLU A 17 7.50 6.07 -9.48
C GLU A 17 7.22 6.03 -7.97
N THR A 18 8.16 6.53 -7.16
CA THR A 18 7.96 6.64 -5.71
C THR A 18 6.80 7.58 -5.40
N LEU A 19 6.73 8.74 -6.07
CA LEU A 19 5.64 9.68 -5.87
C LEU A 19 4.30 9.10 -6.31
N ALA A 20 4.24 8.44 -7.48
CA ALA A 20 3.04 7.78 -7.98
C ALA A 20 2.56 6.69 -7.02
N GLY A 21 3.46 5.84 -6.53
CA GLY A 21 3.14 4.79 -5.55
C GLY A 21 2.60 5.38 -4.24
N VAL A 22 3.21 6.44 -3.72
CA VAL A 22 2.70 7.15 -2.53
C VAL A 22 1.34 7.77 -2.80
N THR A 23 1.12 8.42 -3.94
CA THR A 23 -0.19 8.99 -4.31
C THR A 23 -1.27 7.92 -4.38
N THR A 24 -1.00 6.79 -5.04
CA THR A 24 -1.93 5.66 -5.12
C THR A 24 -2.23 5.08 -3.74
N PHE A 25 -1.21 4.90 -2.90
CA PHE A 25 -1.39 4.44 -1.52
C PHE A 25 -2.30 5.38 -0.73
N LEU A 26 -2.04 6.69 -0.81
CA LEU A 26 -2.86 7.70 -0.12
C LEU A 26 -4.31 7.73 -0.63
N SER A 27 -4.56 7.47 -1.92
CA SER A 27 -5.93 7.38 -2.47
C SER A 27 -6.76 6.27 -1.84
N ILE A 28 -6.13 5.16 -1.42
CA ILE A 28 -6.81 4.03 -0.77
C ILE A 28 -6.60 3.97 0.75
N ALA A 29 -5.80 4.88 1.31
CA ALA A 29 -5.43 4.88 2.73
C ALA A 29 -6.64 5.04 3.66
N TYR A 30 -7.78 5.53 3.16
CA TYR A 30 -9.03 5.61 3.94
C TYR A 30 -9.45 4.25 4.50
N ILE A 31 -9.08 3.13 3.86
CA ILE A 31 -9.38 1.76 4.32
C ILE A 31 -8.76 1.49 5.70
N LEU A 32 -7.60 2.10 6.02
CA LEU A 32 -6.97 1.96 7.32
C LEU A 32 -7.84 2.50 8.46
N VAL A 33 -8.70 3.48 8.20
CA VAL A 33 -9.62 4.05 9.21
C VAL A 33 -10.98 3.40 9.13
N VAL A 34 -11.49 3.15 7.93
CA VAL A 34 -12.86 2.65 7.72
C VAL A 34 -13.01 1.19 8.15
N ASN A 35 -12.02 0.31 7.91
CA ASN A 35 -12.11 -1.10 8.32
C ASN A 35 -12.23 -1.24 9.85
N PRO A 36 -11.35 -0.64 10.66
CA PRO A 36 -11.51 -0.65 12.12
C PRO A 36 -12.85 -0.09 12.57
N LEU A 37 -13.34 0.99 11.96
CA LEU A 37 -14.62 1.61 12.34
C LEU A 37 -15.81 0.67 12.14
N ILE A 38 -15.80 -0.12 11.06
CA ILE A 38 -16.86 -1.10 10.75
C ILE A 38 -16.71 -2.35 11.64
N LEU A 39 -15.50 -2.89 11.77
CA LEU A 39 -15.24 -4.13 12.52
C LEU A 39 -15.33 -3.90 14.04
N SER A 40 -15.07 -2.68 14.51
CA SER A 40 -15.29 -2.29 15.90
C SER A 40 -16.77 -2.36 16.30
N GLN A 41 -17.68 -1.99 15.38
CA GLN A 41 -19.12 -2.13 15.61
C GLN A 41 -19.56 -3.60 15.69
N ALA A 42 -18.78 -4.52 15.13
CA ALA A 42 -18.98 -5.96 15.26
C ALA A 42 -18.34 -6.56 16.54
N GLY A 43 -17.77 -5.73 17.41
CA GLY A 43 -17.17 -6.14 18.69
C GLY A 43 -15.67 -6.47 18.61
N MET A 44 -14.98 -6.14 17.52
CA MET A 44 -13.53 -6.36 17.39
C MET A 44 -12.72 -5.16 17.91
N ASP A 45 -11.49 -5.42 18.37
CA ASP A 45 -10.59 -4.34 18.81
C ASP A 45 -10.12 -3.50 17.61
N SER A 46 -10.41 -2.20 17.65
CA SER A 46 -10.08 -1.26 16.56
C SER A 46 -8.58 -1.15 16.31
N GLY A 47 -7.76 -1.22 17.36
CA GLY A 47 -6.30 -1.13 17.26
C GLY A 47 -5.69 -2.37 16.63
N ALA A 48 -6.17 -3.56 17.01
CA ALA A 48 -5.77 -4.83 16.44
C ALA A 48 -6.14 -4.92 14.94
N VAL A 49 -7.34 -4.49 14.56
CA VAL A 49 -7.77 -4.48 13.16
C VAL A 49 -6.98 -3.45 12.34
N PHE A 50 -6.71 -2.27 12.90
CA PHE A 50 -5.88 -1.25 12.26
C PHE A 50 -4.49 -1.77 11.95
N THR A 51 -3.83 -2.33 12.96
CA THR A 51 -2.46 -2.87 12.84
C THR A 51 -2.40 -4.04 11.88
N ALA A 52 -3.36 -4.96 11.93
CA ALA A 52 -3.46 -6.08 10.98
C ALA A 52 -3.62 -5.60 9.53
N THR A 53 -4.48 -4.60 9.30
CA THR A 53 -4.72 -4.03 7.96
C THR A 53 -3.47 -3.32 7.45
N ALA A 54 -2.84 -2.48 8.27
CA ALA A 54 -1.61 -1.76 7.91
C ALA A 54 -0.47 -2.72 7.59
N LEU A 55 -0.25 -3.73 8.43
CA LEU A 55 0.81 -4.71 8.24
C LEU A 55 0.60 -5.53 6.97
N THR A 56 -0.63 -6.00 6.73
CA THR A 56 -0.99 -6.75 5.51
C THR A 56 -0.84 -5.90 4.26
N ALA A 57 -1.23 -4.62 4.32
CA ALA A 57 -1.07 -3.69 3.20
C ALA A 57 0.39 -3.47 2.85
N ILE A 58 1.27 -3.28 3.84
CA ILE A 58 2.72 -3.11 3.64
C ILE A 58 3.33 -4.38 3.04
N ILE A 59 3.05 -5.55 3.63
CA ILE A 59 3.58 -6.82 3.14
C ILE A 59 3.06 -7.11 1.73
N GLY A 60 1.76 -6.92 1.48
CA GLY A 60 1.14 -7.14 0.18
C GLY A 60 1.69 -6.23 -0.90
N THR A 61 1.86 -4.94 -0.62
CA THR A 61 2.46 -3.99 -1.59
C THR A 61 3.93 -4.28 -1.85
N LEU A 62 4.71 -4.67 -0.84
CA LEU A 62 6.09 -5.10 -1.04
C LEU A 62 6.17 -6.38 -1.89
N LEU A 63 5.33 -7.38 -1.61
CA LEU A 63 5.31 -8.62 -2.39
C LEU A 63 4.94 -8.37 -3.85
N ILE A 64 3.87 -7.60 -4.11
CA ILE A 64 3.47 -7.24 -5.46
C ILE A 64 4.58 -6.44 -6.14
N GLY A 65 5.18 -5.46 -5.46
CA GLY A 65 6.22 -4.60 -6.03
C GLY A 65 7.57 -5.28 -6.28
N LEU A 66 7.90 -6.36 -5.56
CA LEU A 66 9.15 -7.12 -5.74
C LEU A 66 9.00 -8.34 -6.66
N LEU A 67 7.82 -8.96 -6.70
CA LEU A 67 7.55 -10.16 -7.51
C LEU A 67 6.97 -9.83 -8.90
N ALA A 68 6.36 -8.65 -9.10
CA ALA A 68 5.83 -8.21 -10.40
C ALA A 68 6.90 -7.55 -11.29
#